data_AF-Q0E3I3-F1
#
_entry.id   AF-Q0E3I3-F1
#
_cell.length_a   1.000
_cell.length_b   1.000
_cell.length_c   1.000
_cell.angle_alpha   90.00
_cell.angle_beta   90.00
_cell.angle_gamma   90.00
#
_symmetry.space_group_name_H-M   'P 1'
#
loop_
_entity.id
_entity.type
_entity.pdbx_description
1 polymer ?
#
loop_
_entity_poly.entity_id
_entity_poly.type
_entity_poly.pdbx_seq_one_letter_code
_entity_poly.pdbx_strand_id
1 'polypeptide(L)'
;MSLLSKLRLVTVDVTGTLIAYKGQLGDYYCMAAKSAGMPCPDYKRMHEGFKAAYTEMTVRHPCFGHASNMPNIDWWKMCVKDSFIRVNTSCNLPKK
;
A
#
# COMPACT_ATOMS: atom_id res chain seq x y z
N MET A 1 28.44 15.76 -32.45
CA MET A 1 27.18 16.16 -31.75
C MET A 1 27.02 15.31 -30.51
N SER A 2 26.85 15.91 -29.34
CA SER A 2 26.72 15.15 -28.09
C SER A 2 25.35 14.46 -28.00
N LEU A 3 25.25 13.37 -27.25
CA LEU A 3 23.97 12.67 -27.02
C LEU A 3 22.92 13.62 -26.40
N LEU A 4 23.36 14.50 -25.51
CA LEU A 4 22.56 15.55 -24.88
C LEU A 4 21.92 16.49 -25.90
N SER A 5 22.63 16.84 -26.99
CA SER A 5 22.08 17.73 -28.02
C SER A 5 20.99 17.09 -28.87
N LYS A 6 20.68 15.79 -28.67
CA LYS A 6 19.62 15.06 -29.38
C LYS A 6 18.50 14.58 -28.45
N LEU A 7 18.64 14.75 -27.14
CA LEU A 7 17.62 14.33 -26.18
C LEU A 7 16.37 15.21 -26.35
N ARG A 8 15.21 14.59 -26.59
CA ARG A 8 13.94 15.31 -26.84
C ARG A 8 12.87 15.09 -25.78
N LEU A 9 12.95 13.99 -25.04
CA LEU A 9 11.95 13.62 -24.04
C LEU A 9 12.63 12.88 -22.90
N VAL A 10 12.25 13.24 -21.67
CA VAL A 10 12.58 12.52 -20.45
C VAL A 10 11.26 12.18 -19.77
N THR A 11 11.03 10.90 -19.53
CA THR A 11 9.89 10.42 -18.73
C THR A 11 10.41 9.93 -17.39
N VAL A 12 9.71 10.24 -16.31
CA VAL A 12 10.08 9.83 -14.95
C VAL A 12 8.87 9.20 -14.26
N ASP A 13 9.13 8.15 -13.47
CA ASP A 13 8.19 7.75 -12.42
C ASP A 13 8.29 8.75 -11.28
N VAL A 14 7.15 9.04 -10.64
CA VAL A 14 7.03 10.05 -9.61
C VAL A 14 7.59 9.54 -8.28
N THR A 15 7.31 8.28 -7.91
CA THR A 15 7.65 7.74 -6.58
C THR A 15 9.15 7.43 -6.49
N GLY A 16 9.82 7.95 -5.46
CA GLY A 16 11.26 7.78 -5.24
C GLY A 16 12.14 8.67 -6.12
N THR A 17 11.56 9.38 -7.09
CA THR A 17 12.28 10.33 -7.96
C THR A 17 11.88 11.77 -7.67
N LEU A 18 10.59 12.08 -7.77
CA LEU A 18 10.06 13.43 -7.53
C LEU A 18 9.47 13.57 -6.13
N ILE A 19 8.87 12.51 -5.59
CA ILE A 19 8.28 12.48 -4.25
C ILE A 19 8.62 11.19 -3.52
N ALA A 20 8.69 11.26 -2.19
CA ALA A 20 8.83 10.10 -1.32
C ALA A 20 7.93 10.25 -0.09
N TYR A 21 7.50 9.13 0.47
CA TYR A 21 6.73 9.12 1.71
C TYR A 21 7.66 9.39 2.91
N LYS A 22 7.21 10.23 3.85
CA LYS A 22 7.86 10.37 5.14
C LYS A 22 7.41 9.22 6.05
N GLY A 23 8.30 8.30 6.39
CA GLY A 23 7.95 7.12 7.19
C GLY A 23 7.35 5.97 6.37
N GLN A 24 6.72 5.02 7.05
CA GLN A 24 6.13 3.82 6.44
C GLN A 24 4.62 3.94 6.32
N LEU A 25 4.00 3.17 5.42
CA LEU A 25 2.55 3.18 5.26
C LEU A 25 1.79 2.86 6.56
N GLY A 26 2.37 1.98 7.40
CA GLY A 26 1.80 1.63 8.70
C GLY A 26 1.61 2.84 9.62
N ASP A 27 2.49 3.85 9.53
CA ASP A 27 2.38 5.12 10.25
C ASP A 27 1.09 5.83 9.90
N TYR A 28 0.80 5.97 8.61
CA TYR A 28 -0.40 6.64 8.11
C TYR A 28 -1.68 5.89 8.46
N TYR A 29 -1.69 4.56 8.34
CA TYR A 29 -2.87 3.76 8.69
C TYR A 29 -3.16 3.81 10.19
N CYS A 30 -2.13 3.74 11.03
CA CYS A 30 -2.29 3.88 12.46
C CYS A 30 -2.70 5.29 12.88
N MET A 31 -2.20 6.34 12.23
CA MET A 31 -2.68 7.70 12.45
C MET A 31 -4.15 7.85 12.07
N ALA A 32 -4.59 7.28 10.94
CA ALA A 32 -5.97 7.30 10.50
C ALA A 32 -6.90 6.49 11.43
N ALA A 33 -6.45 5.33 11.93
CA ALA A 33 -7.19 4.56 12.92
C ALA A 33 -7.39 5.39 14.20
N LYS A 34 -6.33 6.01 14.71
CA LYS A 34 -6.38 6.87 15.90
C LYS A 34 -7.30 8.07 15.71
N SER A 35 -7.25 8.74 14.56
CA SER A 35 -8.15 9.88 14.29
C SER A 35 -9.62 9.46 14.18
N ALA A 36 -9.89 8.20 13.81
CA ALA A 36 -11.22 7.61 13.82
C ALA A 36 -11.64 7.04 15.20
N GLY A 37 -10.85 7.25 16.25
CA GLY A 37 -11.13 6.71 17.60
C GLY A 37 -10.85 5.21 17.75
N MET A 38 -10.16 4.60 16.79
CA MET A 38 -9.80 3.18 16.80
C MET A 38 -8.34 2.98 17.26
N PRO A 39 -8.02 1.85 17.92
CA PRO A 39 -6.64 1.56 18.30
C PRO A 39 -5.75 1.30 17.07
N CYS A 40 -4.49 1.74 17.14
CA CYS A 40 -3.44 1.29 16.22
C CYS A 40 -2.95 -0.08 16.69
N PRO A 41 -3.04 -1.15 15.88
CA PRO A 41 -2.67 -2.47 16.36
C PRO A 41 -1.16 -2.70 16.49
N ASP A 42 -0.36 -1.99 15.69
CA ASP A 42 1.09 -1.78 15.77
C ASP A 42 1.56 -1.23 14.41
N TYR A 43 2.46 -0.26 14.40
CA TYR A 43 2.89 0.42 13.16
C TYR A 43 3.57 -0.55 12.17
N LYS A 44 4.47 -1.40 12.66
CA LYS A 44 5.22 -2.34 11.82
C LYS A 44 4.29 -3.43 11.30
N ARG A 45 3.45 -4.01 12.16
CA ARG A 45 2.48 -5.03 11.76
C ARG A 45 1.47 -4.48 10.75
N MET A 46 1.02 -3.22 10.88
CA MET A 46 0.17 -2.58 9.86
C MET A 46 0.87 -2.47 8.52
N HIS A 47 2.16 -2.14 8.49
CA HIS A 47 2.91 -2.11 7.25
C HIS A 47 3.05 -3.51 6.62
N GLU A 48 3.30 -4.55 7.43
CA GLU A 48 3.37 -5.95 6.98
C GLU A 48 2.01 -6.48 6.51
N GLY A 49 0.94 -6.17 7.24
CA GLY A 49 -0.44 -6.51 6.88
C GLY A 49 -0.84 -5.92 5.53
N PHE A 50 -0.45 -4.66 5.27
CA PHE A 50 -0.63 -4.05 3.96
C PHE A 50 0.15 -4.77 2.87
N LYS A 51 1.44 -5.09 3.07
CA LYS A 51 2.22 -5.80 2.06
C LYS A 51 1.57 -7.13 1.68
N ALA A 52 1.08 -7.88 2.67
CA ALA A 52 0.38 -9.13 2.44
C ALA A 52 -0.92 -8.93 1.64
N ALA A 53 -1.79 -8.01 2.07
CA ALA A 53 -3.04 -7.70 1.40
C ALA A 53 -2.82 -7.20 -0.04
N TYR A 54 -1.87 -6.28 -0.23
CA TYR A 54 -1.52 -5.72 -1.54
C TYR A 54 -1.02 -6.80 -2.51
N THR A 55 -0.15 -7.70 -2.01
CA THR A 55 0.38 -8.81 -2.81
C THR A 55 -0.74 -9.72 -3.29
N GLU A 56 -1.64 -10.11 -2.38
CA GLU A 56 -2.79 -10.95 -2.70
C GLU A 56 -3.76 -10.28 -3.68
N MET A 57 -4.09 -9.00 -3.46
CA MET A 57 -4.95 -8.22 -4.35
C MET A 57 -4.33 -8.04 -5.74
N THR A 58 -3.01 -7.88 -5.84
CA THR A 58 -2.30 -7.75 -7.12
C THR A 58 -2.34 -9.05 -7.91
N VAL A 59 -2.21 -10.20 -7.24
CA VAL A 59 -2.30 -11.53 -7.88
C VAL A 59 -3.72 -11.82 -8.34
N ARG A 60 -4.73 -11.58 -7.50
CA ARG A 60 -6.14 -11.89 -7.81
C ARG A 60 -6.77 -10.90 -8.78
N HIS A 61 -6.40 -9.63 -8.67
CA HIS A 61 -7.00 -8.52 -9.40
C HIS A 61 -5.90 -7.60 -9.96
N PRO A 62 -5.16 -8.04 -11.00
CA PRO A 62 -4.03 -7.29 -11.54
C PRO A 62 -4.41 -5.90 -12.04
N CYS A 63 -3.41 -5.01 -12.10
CA CYS A 63 -3.56 -3.62 -12.55
C CYS A 63 -4.68 -2.88 -11.82
N PHE A 64 -4.67 -2.95 -10.48
CA PHE A 64 -5.65 -2.29 -9.61
C PHE A 64 -7.11 -2.67 -9.93
N GLY A 65 -7.32 -3.92 -10.36
CA GLY A 65 -8.64 -4.44 -10.71
C GLY A 65 -9.00 -4.39 -12.18
N HIS A 66 -8.23 -3.69 -13.03
CA HIS A 66 -8.58 -3.53 -14.44
C HIS A 66 -8.75 -4.85 -15.18
N ALA A 67 -7.81 -5.79 -14.99
CA ALA A 67 -7.86 -7.10 -15.66
C ALA A 67 -9.03 -7.99 -15.18
N SER A 68 -9.62 -7.67 -14.03
CA SER A 68 -10.76 -8.39 -13.45
C SER A 68 -12.07 -7.59 -13.50
N ASN A 69 -12.12 -6.50 -14.27
CA ASN A 69 -13.27 -5.58 -14.33
C ASN A 69 -13.73 -5.06 -12.95
N MET A 70 -12.78 -4.83 -12.04
CA MET A 70 -13.00 -4.27 -10.72
C MET A 70 -12.62 -2.78 -10.73
N PRO A 71 -13.48 -1.88 -10.25
CA PRO A 71 -13.13 -0.46 -10.07
C PRO A 71 -11.94 -0.29 -9.11
N ASN A 72 -11.02 0.62 -9.47
CA ASN A 72 -9.82 0.88 -8.66
C ASN A 72 -10.13 1.28 -7.21
N ILE A 73 -11.24 2.00 -6.98
CA ILE A 73 -11.70 2.41 -5.66
C ILE A 73 -12.07 1.22 -4.79
N ASP A 74 -12.68 0.19 -5.38
CA ASP A 74 -13.07 -1.02 -4.66
C ASP A 74 -11.85 -1.89 -4.39
N TRP A 75 -10.92 -1.96 -5.34
CA TRP A 75 -9.62 -2.61 -5.16
C TRP A 75 -8.88 -2.05 -3.93
N TRP A 76 -8.75 -0.72 -3.83
CA TRP A 76 -8.08 -0.08 -2.70
C TRP A 76 -8.85 -0.23 -1.39
N LYS A 77 -10.19 -0.09 -1.41
CA LYS A 77 -11.03 -0.34 -0.21
C LYS A 77 -10.84 -1.76 0.32
N MET A 78 -10.85 -2.75 -0.55
CA MET A 78 -10.63 -4.15 -0.18
C MET A 78 -9.23 -4.37 0.38
N CYS A 79 -8.20 -3.84 -0.30
CA CYS A 79 -6.81 -3.94 0.16
C CYS A 79 -6.63 -3.34 1.56
N VAL A 80 -7.14 -2.12 1.80
CA VAL A 80 -7.03 -1.44 3.11
C VAL A 80 -7.77 -2.23 4.18
N LYS A 81 -9.01 -2.66 3.90
CA LYS A 81 -9.81 -3.45 4.84
C LYS A 81 -9.08 -4.74 5.24
N ASP A 82 -8.57 -5.48 4.26
CA ASP A 82 -7.85 -6.74 4.49
C ASP A 82 -6.54 -6.51 5.26
N SER A 83 -5.86 -5.39 5.01
CA SER A 83 -4.66 -4.99 5.78
C SER A 83 -4.95 -4.94 7.29
N PHE A 84 -6.06 -4.31 7.70
CA PHE A 84 -6.45 -4.24 9.11
C PHE A 84 -6.91 -5.60 9.67
N ILE A 85 -7.61 -6.42 8.87
CA ILE A 85 -8.04 -7.76 9.28
C ILE A 85 -6.84 -8.64 9.63
N ARG A 86 -5.81 -8.65 8.77
CA ARG A 86 -4.59 -9.48 8.96
C ARG A 86 -3.83 -9.15 10.22
N VAL A 87 -3.83 -7.88 10.63
CA VAL A 87 -3.14 -7.47 11.85
C VAL A 87 -3.97 -7.79 13.09
N ASN A 88 -5.30 -7.67 13.02
CA ASN A 88 -6.15 -8.01 14.15
C ASN A 88 -6.18 -9.53 14.41
N THR A 89 -6.17 -10.38 13.38
CA THR A 89 -6.17 -11.84 13.56
C THR A 89 -4.87 -12.37 14.18
N SER A 90 -3.74 -11.69 13.98
CA SER A 90 -2.46 -12.12 14.54
C SER A 90 -2.28 -11.82 16.04
N CYS A 91 -3.24 -11.15 16.70
CA CYS A 91 -3.27 -11.09 18.18
C CYS A 91 -3.76 -12.39 18.85
N ASN A 92 -4.31 -13.34 18.09
CA ASN A 92 -4.84 -14.61 18.64
C ASN A 92 -3.92 -15.82 18.41
N LEU A 93 -2.70 -15.62 17.92
CA LEU A 93 -1.72 -16.70 17.86
C LEU A 93 -0.87 -16.68 19.13
N PRO A 94 -0.88 -17.75 19.96
CA PRO A 94 0.04 -17.84 21.08
C PRO A 94 1.46 -17.74 20.52
N LYS A 95 2.29 -16.90 21.13
CA LYS A 95 3.73 -16.92 20.88
C LYS A 95 4.21 -18.35 21.19
N LYS A 96 4.52 -19.11 20.15
CA LYS A 96 5.30 -20.35 20.28
C LYS A 96 6.75 -19.99 20.55
#